data_AF-A0A2U1B1L5-F1
#
_entry.id   AF-A0A2U1B1L5-F1
#
_cell.length_a   1.000
_cell.length_b   1.000
_cell.length_c   1.000
_cell.angle_alpha   90.00
_cell.angle_beta   90.00
_cell.angle_gamma   90.00
#
_symmetry.space_group_name_H-M   'P 1'
#
loop_
_entity.id
_entity.type
_entity.pdbx_description
1 polymer ?
#
loop_
_entity_poly.entity_id
_entity_poly.type
_entity_poly.pdbx_seq_one_letter_code
_entity_poly.pdbx_strand_id
1 'polypeptide(L)'
;MLLAEFIRRTGFTPEFADTLSSNWQEVPDTEALPECFTDGFFERYAEKLAVPTPFAPELPELNARVAAEPALRVYANLIIDAAFRRDEPGLGKWPAPEKLLTRRQCGLFQLLTAMSALPLIAASYRKIGLPPEYADGPAKWIGGTIAIYAAAHDGNPGHDLQQIHWLKHYMENRLFRVGRFEFLVHSAPEWLPAIYRSRKSGRTVALCRDGWVLTQEGFRARNGAVGVAGGEGYPVRPEAAGIQIAHLDEADGKVTGIPINPATGRAEPEQRETLDLTEYAPVLSAHEWVPSLHIPGGGGMTPELAKESLCRAVEFFRRYFHKELHAICCESWILNPDWMAELPGSNLARFMEEVYLTPMPEVDRAGLFFVYGRSEGKLSEYPADNSLRRAFRRIIDAGRPLRMGGMFILTADLDRFGTGTYRNR
;
A
#
# COMPACT_ATOMS: atom_id res chain seq x y z
N MET A 1 21.24 28.58 -6.99
CA MET A 1 20.68 29.42 -5.90
C MET A 1 21.33 29.02 -4.58
N LEU A 2 21.71 29.98 -3.74
CA LEU A 2 22.20 29.69 -2.38
C LEU A 2 21.07 29.14 -1.49
N LEU A 3 21.36 28.20 -0.59
CA LEU A 3 20.35 27.65 0.34
C LEU A 3 19.67 28.76 1.17
N ALA A 4 20.45 29.74 1.64
CA ALA A 4 19.91 30.89 2.38
C ALA A 4 18.93 31.73 1.54
N GLU A 5 19.19 31.87 0.24
CA GLU A 5 18.27 32.56 -0.66
C GLU A 5 16.98 31.74 -0.85
N PHE A 6 17.11 30.43 -1.05
CA PHE A 6 15.98 29.51 -1.18
C PHE A 6 15.04 29.59 0.03
N ILE A 7 15.58 29.44 1.24
CA ILE A 7 14.82 29.49 2.49
C ILE A 7 14.13 30.85 2.67
N ARG A 8 14.82 31.95 2.36
CA ARG A 8 14.23 33.29 2.41
C ARG A 8 13.05 33.43 1.44
N ARG A 9 13.16 32.89 0.22
CA ARG A 9 12.11 32.96 -0.81
C ARG A 9 10.91 32.09 -0.45
N THR A 10 11.13 30.83 -0.05
CA THR A 10 10.05 29.88 0.29
C THR A 10 9.43 30.15 1.66
N GLY A 11 10.17 30.79 2.57
CA GLY A 11 9.75 30.99 3.96
C GLY A 11 9.75 29.70 4.79
N PHE A 12 10.48 28.66 4.33
CA PHE A 12 10.63 27.43 5.10
C PHE A 12 11.43 27.67 6.39
N THR A 13 11.22 26.78 7.37
CA THR A 13 11.83 26.94 8.68
C THR A 13 13.33 26.60 8.64
N PRO A 14 14.13 27.13 9.58
CA PRO A 14 15.54 26.74 9.72
C PRO A 14 15.74 25.23 9.89
N GLU A 15 14.84 24.54 10.60
CA GLU A 15 14.92 23.08 10.78
C GLU A 15 14.77 22.32 9.45
N PHE A 16 13.95 22.84 8.53
CA PHE A 16 13.88 22.27 7.18
C PHE A 16 15.12 22.61 6.35
N ALA A 17 15.74 23.78 6.55
CA ALA A 17 17.02 24.09 5.93
C ALA A 17 18.10 23.09 6.34
N ASP A 18 18.16 22.71 7.62
CA ASP A 18 19.08 21.70 8.13
C ASP A 18 18.84 20.33 7.47
N THR A 19 17.57 19.97 7.25
CA THR A 19 17.19 18.74 6.51
C THR A 19 17.78 18.73 5.09
N LEU A 20 17.80 19.88 4.41
CA LEU A 20 18.34 20.00 3.06
C LEU A 20 19.87 20.16 3.01
N SER A 21 20.48 20.67 4.08
CA SER A 21 21.87 21.13 4.10
C SER A 21 22.89 20.05 3.71
N SER A 22 22.66 18.80 4.14
CA SER A 22 23.55 17.66 3.87
C SER A 22 23.58 17.26 2.39
N ASN A 23 22.54 17.61 1.64
CA ASN A 23 22.35 17.22 0.25
C ASN A 23 22.21 18.43 -0.69
N TRP A 24 22.40 19.65 -0.18
CA TRP A 24 22.29 20.86 -1.00
C TRP A 24 23.48 20.97 -1.95
N GLN A 25 23.20 20.97 -3.25
CA GLN A 25 24.21 21.21 -4.27
C GLN A 25 23.85 22.44 -5.08
N GLU A 26 24.79 23.36 -5.21
CA GLU A 26 24.65 24.59 -5.99
C GLU A 26 24.94 24.32 -7.48
N VAL A 27 24.11 23.47 -8.09
CA VAL A 27 24.25 23.09 -9.51
C VAL A 27 23.21 23.85 -10.34
N PRO A 28 23.59 24.49 -11.47
CA PRO A 28 22.64 25.20 -12.33
C PRO A 28 21.45 24.36 -12.78
N ASP A 29 21.64 23.04 -12.94
CA ASP A 29 20.59 22.09 -13.33
C ASP A 29 19.42 22.03 -12.32
N THR A 30 19.65 22.37 -11.05
CA THR A 30 18.58 22.41 -10.03
C THR A 30 17.57 23.53 -10.27
N GLU A 31 17.92 24.57 -11.03
CA GLU A 31 17.01 25.66 -11.39
C GLU A 31 16.28 25.40 -12.72
N ALA A 32 16.56 24.30 -13.42
CA ALA A 32 15.88 23.97 -14.67
C ALA A 32 14.37 23.80 -14.43
N LEU A 33 13.54 24.24 -15.40
CA LEU A 33 12.10 23.98 -15.34
C LEU A 33 11.86 22.47 -15.51
N PRO A 34 11.27 21.77 -14.52
CA PRO A 34 11.00 20.35 -14.66
C PRO A 34 9.96 20.11 -15.77
N GLU A 35 10.11 19.01 -16.52
CA GLU A 35 9.22 18.68 -17.64
C GLU A 35 7.74 18.67 -17.24
N CYS A 36 7.43 18.28 -16.01
CA CYS A 36 6.05 18.22 -15.51
C CYS A 36 5.34 19.57 -15.39
N PHE A 37 6.08 20.69 -15.47
CA PHE A 37 5.53 22.05 -15.48
C PHE A 37 5.62 22.71 -16.87
N THR A 38 5.94 21.95 -17.91
CA THR A 38 5.95 22.45 -19.30
C THR A 38 4.58 22.34 -19.96
N ASP A 39 4.34 23.17 -20.96
CA ASP A 39 3.09 23.16 -21.73
C ASP A 39 2.82 21.79 -22.36
N GLY A 40 1.57 21.33 -22.27
CA GLY A 40 1.16 20.05 -22.85
C GLY A 40 1.55 18.82 -22.02
N PHE A 41 2.33 18.95 -20.94
CA PHE A 41 2.72 17.79 -20.13
C PHE A 41 1.50 17.11 -19.50
N PHE A 42 0.65 17.89 -18.83
CA PHE A 42 -0.52 17.34 -18.13
C PHE A 42 -1.51 16.71 -19.11
N GLU A 43 -1.76 17.38 -20.24
CA GLU A 43 -2.69 16.94 -21.28
C GLU A 43 -2.32 15.55 -21.83
N ARG A 44 -1.02 15.23 -21.93
CA ARG A 44 -0.55 13.89 -22.34
C ARG A 44 -0.98 12.76 -21.40
N TYR A 45 -1.26 13.07 -20.14
CA TYR A 45 -1.54 12.07 -19.10
C TYR A 45 -2.93 12.23 -18.45
N ALA A 46 -3.66 13.31 -18.72
CA ALA A 46 -4.90 13.65 -18.05
C ALA A 46 -5.94 12.52 -18.11
N GLU A 47 -6.20 11.98 -19.30
CA GLU A 47 -7.16 10.86 -19.48
C GLU A 47 -6.72 9.59 -18.75
N LYS A 48 -5.40 9.38 -18.62
CA LYS A 48 -4.81 8.20 -17.97
C LYS A 48 -4.96 8.22 -16.45
N LEU A 49 -5.23 9.38 -15.85
CA LEU A 49 -5.56 9.48 -14.42
C LEU A 49 -6.89 8.77 -14.09
N ALA A 50 -7.76 8.54 -15.09
CA ALA A 50 -9.04 7.83 -14.95
C ALA A 50 -9.95 8.39 -13.85
N VAL A 51 -9.86 9.69 -13.59
CA VAL A 51 -10.71 10.46 -12.68
C VAL A 51 -11.02 11.83 -13.29
N PRO A 52 -12.11 12.50 -12.89
CA PRO A 52 -12.38 13.87 -13.32
C PRO A 52 -11.26 14.83 -12.89
N THR A 53 -10.85 15.72 -13.79
CA THR A 53 -9.78 16.71 -13.58
C THR A 53 -10.31 18.14 -13.78
N PRO A 54 -11.32 18.60 -12.98
CA PRO A 54 -11.92 19.92 -13.18
C PRO A 54 -10.94 21.08 -12.94
N PHE A 55 -9.79 20.80 -12.32
CA PHE A 55 -8.70 21.74 -12.08
C PHE A 55 -7.78 21.95 -13.30
N ALA A 56 -7.93 21.18 -14.39
CA ALA A 56 -7.05 21.27 -15.55
C ALA A 56 -6.94 22.71 -16.13
N PRO A 57 -8.00 23.53 -16.20
CA PRO A 57 -7.90 24.91 -16.69
C PRO A 57 -7.01 25.83 -15.84
N GLU A 58 -6.70 25.45 -14.59
CA GLU A 58 -5.88 26.25 -13.66
C GLU A 58 -4.37 25.96 -13.82
N LEU A 59 -4.00 24.85 -14.48
CA LEU A 59 -2.60 24.41 -14.59
C LEU A 59 -1.69 25.36 -15.39
N PRO A 60 -2.14 26.02 -16.48
CA PRO A 60 -1.31 26.99 -17.18
C PRO A 60 -0.84 28.14 -16.29
N GLU A 61 -1.70 28.63 -15.38
CA GLU A 61 -1.30 29.68 -14.43
C GLU A 61 -0.26 29.17 -13.43
N LEU A 62 -0.44 27.96 -12.90
CA LEU A 62 0.54 27.34 -12.01
C LEU A 62 1.90 27.13 -12.71
N ASN A 63 1.89 26.62 -13.94
CA ASN A 63 3.10 26.40 -14.74
C ASN A 63 3.85 27.72 -14.98
N ALA A 64 3.14 28.79 -15.33
CA ALA A 64 3.72 30.11 -15.51
C ALA A 64 4.36 30.65 -14.20
N ARG A 65 3.70 30.44 -13.05
CA ARG A 65 4.27 30.80 -11.74
C ARG A 65 5.54 30.02 -11.41
N VAL A 66 5.55 28.71 -11.65
CA VAL A 66 6.74 27.86 -11.43
C VAL A 66 7.88 28.26 -12.37
N ALA A 67 7.59 28.55 -13.65
CA ALA A 67 8.59 29.02 -14.60
C ALA A 67 9.22 30.36 -14.16
N ALA A 68 8.41 31.29 -13.62
CA ALA A 68 8.87 32.61 -13.22
C ALA A 68 9.62 32.64 -11.87
N GLU A 69 9.35 31.71 -10.95
CA GLU A 69 9.96 31.69 -9.60
C GLU A 69 11.05 30.62 -9.49
N PRO A 70 12.35 30.99 -9.47
CA PRO A 70 13.46 30.04 -9.35
C PRO A 70 13.36 29.13 -8.13
N ALA A 71 12.83 29.61 -6.98
CA ALA A 71 12.71 28.78 -5.78
C ALA A 71 11.71 27.63 -5.97
N LEU A 72 10.65 27.81 -6.76
CA LEU A 72 9.70 26.74 -7.07
C LEU A 72 10.32 25.68 -7.99
N ARG A 73 11.15 26.10 -8.97
CA ARG A 73 11.89 25.17 -9.83
C ARG A 73 12.88 24.31 -9.03
N VAL A 74 13.66 24.97 -8.17
CA VAL A 74 14.58 24.28 -7.23
C VAL A 74 13.81 23.29 -6.37
N TYR A 75 12.70 23.72 -5.77
CA TYR A 75 11.96 22.83 -4.88
C TYR A 75 11.35 21.62 -5.59
N ALA A 76 10.80 21.81 -6.80
CA ALA A 76 10.28 20.71 -7.60
C ALA A 76 11.39 19.71 -7.95
N ASN A 77 12.56 20.18 -8.39
CA ASN A 77 13.70 19.30 -8.69
C ASN A 77 14.20 18.56 -7.46
N LEU A 78 14.24 19.21 -6.29
CA LEU A 78 14.60 18.54 -5.03
C LEU A 78 13.63 17.42 -4.66
N ILE A 79 12.31 17.65 -4.80
CA ILE A 79 11.31 16.60 -4.56
C ILE A 79 11.49 15.43 -5.53
N ILE A 80 11.64 15.71 -6.82
CA ILE A 80 11.79 14.69 -7.88
C ILE A 80 13.06 13.85 -7.64
N ASP A 81 14.18 14.51 -7.33
CA ASP A 81 15.45 13.86 -7.06
C ASP A 81 15.38 13.01 -5.78
N ALA A 82 14.82 13.57 -4.71
CA ALA A 82 14.65 12.88 -3.44
C ALA A 82 13.74 11.65 -3.56
N ALA A 83 12.63 11.77 -4.30
CA ALA A 83 11.65 10.70 -4.50
C ALA A 83 12.16 9.57 -5.39
N PHE A 84 12.91 9.89 -6.46
CA PHE A 84 13.16 8.93 -7.53
C PHE A 84 14.63 8.56 -7.71
N ARG A 85 15.57 9.26 -7.06
CA ARG A 85 17.01 8.98 -7.20
C ARG A 85 17.69 8.67 -5.86
N ARG A 86 17.30 9.31 -4.76
CA ARG A 86 18.03 9.23 -3.48
C ARG A 86 17.37 8.38 -2.38
N ASP A 87 16.15 7.90 -2.56
CA ASP A 87 15.38 7.19 -1.50
C ASP A 87 15.30 7.99 -0.20
N GLU A 88 15.11 9.31 -0.31
CA GLU A 88 15.13 10.19 0.85
C GLU A 88 13.97 9.82 1.81
N PRO A 89 14.26 9.45 3.07
CA PRO A 89 13.22 9.14 4.03
C PRO A 89 12.49 10.41 4.45
N GLY A 90 11.19 10.29 4.75
CA GLY A 90 10.44 11.39 5.36
C GLY A 90 9.98 12.51 4.41
N LEU A 91 9.93 12.25 3.09
CA LEU A 91 9.36 13.20 2.11
C LEU A 91 7.96 13.71 2.46
N GLY A 92 7.14 12.90 3.12
CA GLY A 92 5.82 13.33 3.61
C GLY A 92 5.85 14.47 4.65
N LYS A 93 7.02 14.77 5.23
CA LYS A 93 7.20 15.89 6.17
C LYS A 93 7.66 17.19 5.49
N TRP A 94 7.94 17.15 4.19
CA TRP A 94 8.43 18.31 3.46
C TRP A 94 7.31 19.36 3.31
N PRO A 95 7.57 20.65 3.64
CA PRO A 95 6.54 21.67 3.72
C PRO A 95 6.00 22.06 2.34
N ALA A 96 4.72 22.44 2.27
CA ALA A 96 4.17 23.07 1.08
C ALA A 96 4.70 24.52 0.93
N PRO A 97 4.98 25.02 -0.29
CA PRO A 97 5.51 26.37 -0.52
C PRO A 97 4.41 27.46 -0.43
N GLU A 98 3.69 27.52 0.70
CA GLU A 98 2.50 28.37 0.89
C GLU A 98 2.79 29.87 0.83
N LYS A 99 4.05 30.30 0.98
CA LYS A 99 4.46 31.70 0.77
C LYS A 99 4.39 32.11 -0.71
N LEU A 100 4.53 31.15 -1.61
CA LEU A 100 4.64 31.37 -3.07
C LEU A 100 3.39 30.92 -3.81
N LEU A 101 2.66 29.94 -3.27
CA LEU A 101 1.49 29.32 -3.89
C LEU A 101 0.29 29.30 -2.93
N THR A 102 -0.93 29.38 -3.47
CA THR A 102 -2.14 29.13 -2.66
C THR A 102 -2.18 27.67 -2.21
N ARG A 103 -2.95 27.34 -1.16
CA ARG A 103 -3.14 25.94 -0.71
C ARG A 103 -3.55 25.00 -1.84
N ARG A 104 -4.46 25.45 -2.70
CA ARG A 104 -4.89 24.71 -3.88
C ARG A 104 -3.76 24.50 -4.88
N GLN A 105 -2.96 25.53 -5.16
CA GLN A 105 -1.81 25.45 -6.03
C GLN A 105 -0.69 24.56 -5.45
N CYS A 106 -0.51 24.51 -4.13
CA CYS A 106 0.42 23.59 -3.48
C CYS A 106 0.06 22.13 -3.75
N GLY A 107 -1.22 21.77 -3.65
CA GLY A 107 -1.69 20.41 -3.98
C GLY A 107 -1.44 20.06 -5.44
N LEU A 108 -1.76 20.97 -6.37
CA LEU A 108 -1.50 20.79 -7.81
C LEU A 108 0.00 20.72 -8.14
N PHE A 109 0.83 21.51 -7.46
CA PHE A 109 2.28 21.46 -7.57
C PHE A 109 2.82 20.07 -7.20
N GLN A 110 2.37 19.51 -6.07
CA GLN A 110 2.74 18.16 -5.63
C GLN A 110 2.19 17.06 -6.57
N LEU A 111 1.01 17.29 -7.16
CA LEU A 111 0.45 16.39 -8.16
C LEU A 111 1.32 16.34 -9.42
N LEU A 112 1.73 17.50 -9.96
CA LEU A 112 2.59 17.55 -11.14
C LEU A 112 3.98 16.97 -10.86
N THR A 113 4.56 17.19 -9.66
CA THR A 113 5.84 16.53 -9.30
C THR A 113 5.69 15.01 -9.23
N ALA A 114 4.61 14.46 -8.69
CA ALA A 114 4.34 13.02 -8.74
C ALA A 114 4.18 12.51 -10.18
N MET A 115 3.48 13.25 -11.05
CA MET A 115 3.30 12.88 -12.46
C MET A 115 4.62 12.86 -13.26
N SER A 116 5.68 13.52 -12.79
CA SER A 116 7.01 13.46 -13.43
C SER A 116 7.59 12.04 -13.52
N ALA A 117 7.11 11.10 -12.70
CA ALA A 117 7.51 9.69 -12.77
C ALA A 117 6.97 8.97 -14.02
N LEU A 118 5.85 9.41 -14.59
CA LEU A 118 5.15 8.72 -15.68
C LEU A 118 6.02 8.46 -16.93
N PRO A 119 6.75 9.44 -17.49
CA PRO A 119 7.66 9.17 -18.61
C PRO A 119 8.81 8.23 -18.23
N LEU A 120 9.31 8.30 -16.99
CA LEU A 120 10.39 7.44 -16.50
C LEU A 120 9.92 5.98 -16.35
N ILE A 121 8.73 5.76 -15.80
CA ILE A 121 8.11 4.44 -15.68
C ILE A 121 7.85 3.86 -17.07
N ALA A 122 7.27 4.65 -17.98
CA ALA A 122 7.02 4.20 -19.34
C ALA A 122 8.32 3.79 -20.06
N ALA A 123 9.41 4.53 -19.84
CA ALA A 123 10.73 4.16 -20.36
C ALA A 123 11.27 2.87 -19.73
N SER A 124 11.10 2.68 -18.41
CA SER A 124 11.50 1.45 -17.72
C SER A 124 10.75 0.22 -18.22
N TYR A 125 9.43 0.34 -18.41
CA TYR A 125 8.57 -0.74 -18.92
C TYR A 125 8.93 -1.14 -20.34
N ARG A 126 9.25 -0.18 -21.22
CA ARG A 126 9.74 -0.47 -22.57
C ARG A 126 11.04 -1.28 -22.55
N LYS A 127 11.95 -1.03 -21.60
CA LYS A 127 13.24 -1.76 -21.51
C LYS A 127 13.06 -3.24 -21.18
N ILE A 128 12.00 -3.59 -20.44
CA ILE A 128 11.69 -4.99 -20.10
C ILE A 128 10.65 -5.61 -21.04
N GLY A 129 10.28 -4.92 -22.13
CA GLY A 129 9.39 -5.44 -23.17
C GLY A 129 7.90 -5.48 -22.78
N LEU A 130 7.49 -4.71 -21.77
CA LEU A 130 6.07 -4.61 -21.43
C LEU A 130 5.31 -3.77 -22.46
N PRO A 131 4.08 -4.18 -22.83
CA PRO A 131 3.20 -3.37 -23.66
C PRO A 131 2.93 -1.97 -23.07
N PRO A 132 2.81 -0.92 -23.90
CA PRO A 132 2.67 0.46 -23.43
C PRO A 132 1.50 0.71 -22.48
N GLU A 133 0.39 -0.03 -22.62
CA GLU A 133 -0.80 0.12 -21.78
C GLU A 133 -0.55 -0.18 -20.29
N TYR A 134 0.47 -0.96 -19.95
CA TYR A 134 0.83 -1.19 -18.55
C TYR A 134 1.39 0.08 -17.89
N ALA A 135 1.96 1.00 -18.67
CA ALA A 135 2.45 2.28 -18.15
C ALA A 135 1.33 3.27 -17.78
N ASP A 136 0.06 2.95 -18.09
CA ASP A 136 -1.08 3.74 -17.65
C ASP A 136 -1.48 3.41 -16.20
N GLY A 137 -1.06 2.24 -15.69
CA GLY A 137 -1.31 1.82 -14.31
C GLY A 137 -0.92 2.84 -13.24
N PRO A 138 0.34 3.35 -13.25
CA PRO A 138 0.79 4.39 -12.33
C PRO A 138 -0.02 5.69 -12.45
N ALA A 139 -0.44 6.11 -13.65
CA ALA A 139 -1.28 7.30 -13.82
C ALA A 139 -2.64 7.11 -13.13
N LYS A 140 -3.27 5.94 -13.29
CA LYS A 140 -4.50 5.59 -12.57
C LYS A 140 -4.30 5.52 -11.06
N TRP A 141 -3.10 5.18 -10.58
CA TRP A 141 -2.77 5.22 -9.15
C TRP A 141 -2.71 6.68 -8.65
N ILE A 142 -2.02 7.56 -9.39
CA ILE A 142 -1.98 9.00 -9.11
C ILE A 142 -3.40 9.57 -9.06
N GLY A 143 -4.26 9.22 -10.01
CA GLY A 143 -5.67 9.65 -10.02
C GLY A 143 -6.41 9.29 -8.73
N GLY A 144 -6.19 8.08 -8.19
CA GLY A 144 -6.76 7.65 -6.91
C GLY A 144 -6.27 8.46 -5.71
N THR A 145 -5.03 8.96 -5.74
CA THR A 145 -4.47 9.77 -4.65
C THR A 145 -5.08 11.17 -4.54
N ILE A 146 -5.65 11.69 -5.63
CA ILE A 146 -6.30 13.02 -5.65
C ILE A 146 -7.46 13.08 -4.65
N ALA A 147 -8.27 12.01 -4.59
CA ALA A 147 -9.38 11.93 -3.63
C ALA A 147 -8.90 11.78 -2.18
N ILE A 148 -7.78 11.09 -1.96
CA ILE A 148 -7.16 10.94 -0.64
C ILE A 148 -6.69 12.31 -0.15
N TYR A 149 -5.97 13.05 -0.98
CA TYR A 149 -5.52 14.41 -0.67
C TYR A 149 -6.72 15.33 -0.39
N ALA A 150 -7.72 15.34 -1.28
CA ALA A 150 -8.92 16.16 -1.10
C ALA A 150 -9.66 15.91 0.22
N ALA A 151 -9.63 14.67 0.74
CA ALA A 151 -10.27 14.32 2.00
C ALA A 151 -9.68 15.01 3.23
N ALA A 152 -8.41 15.41 3.19
CA ALA A 152 -7.72 16.12 4.27
C ALA A 152 -7.48 17.61 3.99
N HIS A 153 -7.76 18.07 2.76
CA HIS A 153 -7.37 19.41 2.29
C HIS A 153 -8.57 20.23 1.79
N ASP A 154 -9.70 20.19 2.51
CA ASP A 154 -10.91 20.97 2.20
C ASP A 154 -11.42 20.79 0.77
N GLY A 155 -11.27 19.59 0.21
CA GLY A 155 -11.67 19.29 -1.17
C GLY A 155 -10.70 19.78 -2.25
N ASN A 156 -9.56 20.39 -1.88
CA ASN A 156 -8.55 20.78 -2.86
C ASN A 156 -7.93 19.54 -3.53
N PRO A 157 -7.70 19.57 -4.86
CA PRO A 157 -7.00 18.50 -5.56
C PRO A 157 -5.50 18.57 -5.24
N GLY A 158 -4.86 17.40 -5.21
CA GLY A 158 -3.42 17.35 -5.05
C GLY A 158 -2.89 15.94 -4.86
N HIS A 159 -1.66 15.86 -4.39
CA HIS A 159 -0.99 14.61 -4.06
C HIS A 159 -0.22 14.80 -2.75
N ASP A 160 -0.29 13.82 -1.86
CA ASP A 160 0.47 13.86 -0.61
C ASP A 160 1.87 13.25 -0.85
N LEU A 161 2.93 14.00 -0.53
CA LEU A 161 4.32 13.54 -0.69
C LEU A 161 4.65 12.32 0.16
N GLN A 162 3.86 11.98 1.19
CA GLN A 162 3.98 10.72 1.91
C GLN A 162 3.82 9.51 0.97
N GLN A 163 3.05 9.64 -0.11
CA GLN A 163 2.75 8.54 -1.04
C GLN A 163 3.71 8.46 -2.22
N ILE A 164 4.46 9.52 -2.53
CA ILE A 164 5.22 9.64 -3.80
C ILE A 164 6.24 8.53 -4.01
N HIS A 165 6.81 7.99 -2.94
CA HIS A 165 7.77 6.88 -2.97
C HIS A 165 7.19 5.62 -3.64
N TRP A 166 5.87 5.43 -3.64
CA TRP A 166 5.20 4.29 -4.27
C TRP A 166 5.49 4.21 -5.78
N LEU A 167 5.62 5.37 -6.44
CA LEU A 167 5.96 5.46 -7.87
C LEU A 167 7.35 4.92 -8.18
N LYS A 168 8.26 4.89 -7.20
CA LYS A 168 9.57 4.28 -7.38
C LYS A 168 9.48 2.77 -7.61
N HIS A 169 8.56 2.07 -6.95
CA HIS A 169 8.36 0.65 -7.21
C HIS A 169 7.91 0.35 -8.65
N TYR A 170 7.13 1.25 -9.24
CA TYR A 170 6.81 1.20 -10.67
C TYR A 170 8.06 1.41 -11.53
N MET A 171 8.88 2.42 -11.21
CA MET A 171 10.11 2.73 -11.95
C MET A 171 11.12 1.56 -11.92
N GLU A 172 11.23 0.89 -10.79
CA GLU A 172 12.13 -0.24 -10.56
C GLU A 172 11.61 -1.59 -11.11
N ASN A 173 10.45 -1.59 -11.78
CA ASN A 173 9.81 -2.82 -12.28
C ASN A 173 9.54 -3.84 -11.16
N ARG A 174 9.15 -3.35 -9.98
CA ARG A 174 8.74 -4.18 -8.84
C ARG A 174 7.24 -4.18 -8.65
N LEU A 175 6.55 -3.13 -9.08
CA LEU A 175 5.10 -2.97 -8.96
C LEU A 175 4.44 -2.87 -10.32
N PHE A 176 3.32 -3.59 -10.49
CA PHE A 176 2.55 -3.61 -11.73
C PHE A 176 1.06 -3.54 -11.45
N ARG A 177 0.34 -2.66 -12.14
CA ARG A 177 -1.13 -2.64 -12.11
C ARG A 177 -1.69 -3.57 -13.17
N VAL A 178 -2.40 -4.61 -12.75
CA VAL A 178 -2.96 -5.63 -13.64
C VAL A 178 -4.45 -5.80 -13.33
N GLY A 179 -5.31 -5.23 -14.17
CA GLY A 179 -6.75 -5.16 -13.89
C GLY A 179 -7.04 -4.18 -12.76
N ARG A 180 -7.78 -4.63 -11.74
CA ARG A 180 -8.18 -3.78 -10.60
C ARG A 180 -7.05 -3.52 -9.61
N PHE A 181 -6.20 -4.50 -9.37
CA PHE A 181 -5.17 -4.46 -8.34
C PHE A 181 -3.77 -4.13 -8.87
N GLU A 182 -2.89 -3.84 -7.93
CA GLU A 182 -1.45 -3.73 -8.16
C GLU A 182 -0.75 -4.90 -7.49
N PHE A 183 0.37 -5.35 -8.05
CA PHE A 183 1.12 -6.51 -7.59
C PHE A 183 2.57 -6.12 -7.39
N LEU A 184 2.99 -6.02 -6.13
CA LEU A 184 4.37 -5.74 -5.71
C LEU A 184 5.13 -7.06 -5.59
N VAL A 185 6.18 -7.22 -6.38
CA VAL A 185 7.00 -8.43 -6.40
C VAL A 185 8.04 -8.40 -5.28
N HIS A 186 8.02 -9.42 -4.45
CA HIS A 186 9.05 -9.75 -3.46
C HIS A 186 8.99 -11.25 -3.12
N SER A 187 9.95 -11.72 -2.32
CA SER A 187 9.91 -13.05 -1.70
C SER A 187 8.77 -13.15 -0.68
N ALA A 188 8.38 -14.37 -0.28
CA ALA A 188 7.36 -14.57 0.74
C ALA A 188 7.65 -13.71 2.00
N PRO A 189 6.76 -12.76 2.38
CA PRO A 189 7.00 -11.90 3.52
C PRO A 189 6.90 -12.68 4.84
N GLU A 190 7.62 -12.22 5.86
CA GLU A 190 7.71 -12.89 7.17
C GLU A 190 6.38 -12.98 7.91
N TRP A 191 5.43 -12.09 7.59
CA TRP A 191 4.09 -12.10 8.18
C TRP A 191 3.18 -13.19 7.60
N LEU A 192 3.53 -13.82 6.47
CA LEU A 192 2.75 -14.94 5.95
C LEU A 192 2.92 -16.18 6.82
N PRO A 193 1.83 -16.94 7.08
CA PRO A 193 1.90 -18.18 7.83
C PRO A 193 2.67 -19.28 7.08
N ALA A 194 2.92 -20.40 7.75
CA ALA A 194 3.36 -21.62 7.08
C ALA A 194 2.14 -22.28 6.41
N ILE A 195 2.15 -22.38 5.07
CA ILE A 195 1.00 -22.82 4.28
C ILE A 195 1.27 -24.22 3.75
N TYR A 196 0.35 -25.14 4.03
CA TYR A 196 0.39 -26.53 3.60
C TYR A 196 -0.85 -26.90 2.80
N ARG A 197 -0.70 -27.78 1.82
CA ARG A 197 -1.80 -28.29 0.99
C ARG A 197 -1.78 -29.80 0.92
N SER A 198 -2.92 -30.44 1.22
CA SER A 198 -3.10 -31.89 1.09
C SER A 198 -3.01 -32.29 -0.38
N ARG A 199 -2.13 -33.23 -0.69
CA ARG A 199 -2.00 -33.87 -2.00
C ARG A 199 -3.25 -34.67 -2.38
N LYS A 200 -3.99 -35.16 -1.38
CA LYS A 200 -5.17 -36.02 -1.56
C LYS A 200 -6.46 -35.22 -1.70
N SER A 201 -6.73 -34.30 -0.78
CA SER A 201 -8.01 -33.57 -0.72
C SER A 201 -7.96 -32.16 -1.31
N GLY A 202 -6.75 -31.63 -1.55
CA GLY A 202 -6.53 -30.23 -1.88
C GLY A 202 -6.92 -29.26 -0.75
N ARG A 203 -7.13 -29.75 0.48
CA ARG A 203 -7.35 -28.90 1.67
C ARG A 203 -6.10 -28.09 1.96
N THR A 204 -6.29 -26.79 2.17
CA THR A 204 -5.23 -25.85 2.55
C THR A 204 -5.30 -25.61 4.05
N VAL A 205 -4.15 -25.66 4.73
CA VAL A 205 -4.00 -25.38 6.15
C VAL A 205 -2.91 -24.34 6.32
N ALA A 206 -3.18 -23.29 7.09
CA ALA A 206 -2.18 -22.33 7.51
C ALA A 206 -1.88 -22.51 9.00
N LEU A 207 -0.61 -22.68 9.33
CA LEU A 207 -0.11 -22.75 10.70
C LEU A 207 0.66 -21.46 11.02
N CYS A 208 0.52 -20.97 12.26
CA CYS A 208 1.34 -19.87 12.76
C CYS A 208 2.83 -20.23 12.65
N ARG A 209 3.68 -19.28 12.25
CA ARG A 209 5.12 -19.50 12.25
C ARG A 209 5.67 -19.51 13.68
N ASP A 210 6.80 -20.18 13.84
CA ASP A 210 7.57 -20.13 15.09
C ASP A 210 7.90 -18.69 15.47
N GLY A 211 7.78 -18.38 16.76
CA GLY A 211 8.06 -17.05 17.32
C GLY A 211 6.96 -16.01 17.14
N TRP A 212 5.84 -16.33 16.49
CA TRP A 212 4.69 -15.42 16.45
C TRP A 212 4.09 -15.26 17.85
N VAL A 213 3.92 -14.01 18.29
CA VAL A 213 3.26 -13.70 19.56
C VAL A 213 1.78 -13.45 19.32
N LEU A 214 0.93 -14.19 20.03
CA LEU A 214 -0.51 -14.23 19.86
C LEU A 214 -1.22 -13.77 21.14
N THR A 215 -2.34 -13.06 21.00
CA THR A 215 -3.27 -12.80 22.10
C THR A 215 -4.17 -14.03 22.32
N GLN A 216 -4.86 -14.10 23.47
CA GLN A 216 -5.86 -15.15 23.73
C GLN A 216 -6.99 -15.18 22.69
N GLU A 217 -7.35 -14.02 22.12
CA GLU A 217 -8.36 -13.92 21.06
C GLU A 217 -7.84 -14.32 19.66
N GLY A 218 -6.57 -14.74 19.55
CA GLY A 218 -5.99 -15.22 18.30
C GLY A 218 -5.48 -14.13 17.35
N PHE A 219 -5.32 -12.89 17.83
CA PHE A 219 -4.65 -11.83 17.07
C PHE A 219 -3.13 -11.91 17.24
N ARG A 220 -2.36 -11.37 16.29
CA ARG A 220 -0.93 -11.17 16.51
C ARG A 220 -0.73 -9.93 17.38
N ALA A 221 -0.01 -10.10 18.48
CA ALA A 221 0.40 -8.97 19.30
C ALA A 221 1.48 -8.17 18.57
N ARG A 222 1.64 -6.89 18.93
CA ARG A 222 2.79 -6.10 18.50
C ARG A 222 4.05 -6.82 18.99
N ASN A 223 4.93 -7.23 18.10
CA ASN A 223 6.31 -7.53 18.48
C ASN A 223 7.14 -6.32 18.08
N GLY A 224 8.12 -5.95 18.91
CA GLY A 224 9.00 -4.79 18.69
C GLY A 224 9.81 -4.80 17.39
N ALA A 225 9.57 -5.75 16.48
CA ALA A 225 10.06 -5.78 15.12
C ALA A 225 8.95 -6.35 14.22
N VAL A 226 8.36 -5.52 13.36
CA VAL A 226 8.29 -5.63 11.88
C VAL A 226 7.18 -4.70 11.35
N GLY A 227 7.61 -3.63 10.67
CA GLY A 227 7.04 -3.24 9.36
C GLY A 227 5.72 -2.47 9.30
N VAL A 228 5.65 -1.26 9.86
CA VAL A 228 4.95 -0.15 9.17
C VAL A 228 5.99 0.94 8.99
N ALA A 229 6.09 1.51 7.78
CA ALA A 229 6.98 2.63 7.53
C ALA A 229 6.71 3.76 8.55
N GLY A 230 7.62 3.95 9.51
CA GLY A 230 7.68 5.13 10.37
C GLY A 230 7.36 4.98 11.86
N GLY A 231 7.21 3.78 12.44
CA GLY A 231 6.99 3.62 13.89
C GLY A 231 8.17 2.98 14.63
N GLU A 232 8.71 3.64 15.65
CA GLU A 232 9.68 3.03 16.58
C GLU A 232 8.98 1.94 17.40
N GLY A 233 9.47 0.70 17.30
CA GLY A 233 8.91 -0.44 18.01
C GLY A 233 9.33 -0.48 19.47
N TYR A 234 8.36 -0.49 20.39
CA TYR A 234 8.62 -0.88 21.77
C TYR A 234 8.63 -2.42 21.86
N PRO A 235 9.59 -3.04 22.59
CA PRO A 235 9.59 -4.49 22.80
C PRO A 235 8.40 -4.89 23.66
N VAL A 236 7.57 -5.81 23.15
CA VAL A 236 6.56 -6.48 23.98
C VAL A 236 7.25 -7.50 24.87
N ARG A 237 6.99 -7.41 26.17
CA ARG A 237 7.47 -8.36 27.17
C ARG A 237 6.67 -9.66 27.00
N PRO A 238 7.32 -10.81 26.72
CA PRO A 238 6.67 -12.13 26.56
C PRO A 238 5.83 -12.60 27.75
N GLU A 239 5.93 -11.90 28.88
CA GLU A 239 5.34 -12.21 30.17
C GLU A 239 4.18 -11.26 30.56
N ALA A 240 3.67 -10.45 29.62
CA ALA A 240 2.37 -9.81 29.80
C ALA A 240 1.27 -10.88 29.90
N ALA A 241 0.38 -10.79 30.89
CA ALA A 241 -0.70 -11.76 31.04
C ALA A 241 -1.55 -11.84 29.74
N GLY A 242 -1.74 -13.04 29.20
CA GLY A 242 -2.62 -13.27 28.05
C GLY A 242 -1.96 -13.28 26.66
N ILE A 243 -0.64 -13.43 26.57
CA ILE A 243 0.06 -13.68 25.29
C ILE A 243 0.72 -15.07 25.24
N GLN A 244 0.78 -15.66 24.05
CA GLN A 244 1.37 -16.97 23.78
C GLN A 244 2.34 -16.90 22.60
N ILE A 245 3.49 -17.56 22.70
CA ILE A 245 4.41 -17.74 21.57
C ILE A 245 4.01 -19.00 20.80
N ALA A 246 3.78 -18.86 19.51
CA ALA A 246 3.54 -19.97 18.61
C ALA A 246 4.83 -20.72 18.33
N HIS A 247 4.74 -22.05 18.33
CA HIS A 247 5.79 -22.95 17.89
C HIS A 247 5.33 -23.74 16.68
N LEU A 248 6.25 -23.96 15.75
CA LEU A 248 6.03 -24.77 14.56
C LEU A 248 7.07 -25.90 14.57
N ASP A 249 6.64 -27.06 15.07
CA ASP A 249 7.52 -28.19 15.30
C ASP A 249 7.49 -29.14 14.10
N GLU A 250 8.64 -29.32 13.44
CA GLU A 250 8.82 -30.29 12.37
C GLU A 250 9.67 -31.46 12.86
N ALA A 251 9.07 -32.64 12.96
CA ALA A 251 9.72 -33.87 13.43
C ALA A 251 9.06 -35.11 12.82
N ASP A 252 9.86 -36.14 12.56
CA ASP A 252 9.39 -37.46 12.10
C ASP A 252 8.46 -37.42 10.87
N GLY A 253 8.75 -36.52 9.92
CA GLY A 253 7.93 -36.36 8.71
C GLY A 253 6.55 -35.74 8.98
N LYS A 254 6.38 -35.04 10.10
CA LYS A 254 5.16 -34.31 10.46
C LYS A 254 5.51 -32.88 10.83
N VAL A 255 4.53 -31.99 10.67
CA VAL A 255 4.58 -30.62 11.19
C VAL A 255 3.41 -30.39 12.11
N THR A 256 3.65 -29.81 13.29
CA THR A 256 2.61 -29.47 14.26
C THR A 256 2.68 -27.99 14.60
N GLY A 257 1.54 -27.31 14.62
CA GLY A 257 1.49 -25.90 14.98
C GLY A 257 0.08 -25.43 15.36
N ILE A 258 -0.02 -24.13 15.65
CA ILE A 258 -1.31 -23.46 15.94
C ILE A 258 -2.00 -23.15 14.60
N PRO A 259 -3.20 -23.72 14.34
CA PRO A 259 -3.92 -23.44 13.10
C PRO A 259 -4.49 -22.03 13.08
N ILE A 260 -4.67 -21.50 11.87
CA ILE A 260 -5.31 -20.21 11.61
C ILE A 260 -6.66 -20.47 10.96
N ASN A 261 -7.73 -19.92 11.53
CA ASN A 261 -9.06 -20.01 10.98
C ASN A 261 -9.21 -19.09 9.76
N PRO A 262 -9.44 -19.63 8.54
CA PRO A 262 -9.49 -18.83 7.32
C PRO A 262 -10.67 -17.86 7.26
N ALA A 263 -11.77 -18.15 7.96
CA ALA A 263 -12.98 -17.34 7.93
C ALA A 263 -12.87 -16.11 8.85
N THR A 264 -12.20 -16.24 9.99
CA THR A 264 -12.06 -15.17 10.98
C THR A 264 -10.71 -14.44 10.89
N GLY A 265 -9.71 -15.06 10.26
CA GLY A 265 -8.34 -14.57 10.21
C GLY A 265 -7.64 -14.60 11.56
N ARG A 266 -8.12 -15.41 12.51
CA ARG A 266 -7.54 -15.55 13.86
C ARG A 266 -6.78 -16.86 13.96
N ALA A 267 -5.65 -16.81 14.67
CA ALA A 267 -5.04 -18.03 15.20
C ALA A 267 -6.01 -18.68 16.21
N GLU A 268 -5.89 -19.98 16.41
CA GLU A 268 -6.68 -20.73 17.40
C GLU A 268 -5.73 -21.26 18.49
N PRO A 269 -5.31 -20.42 19.47
CA PRO A 269 -4.13 -20.69 20.31
C PRO A 269 -4.25 -21.93 21.20
N GLU A 270 -5.48 -22.33 21.50
CA GLU A 270 -5.86 -23.53 22.26
C GLU A 270 -5.85 -24.83 21.42
N GLN A 271 -5.70 -24.72 20.10
CA GLN A 271 -5.68 -25.86 19.19
C GLN A 271 -4.26 -26.17 18.72
N ARG A 272 -4.04 -27.44 18.36
CA ARG A 272 -2.85 -27.90 17.65
C ARG A 272 -3.29 -28.78 16.50
N GLU A 273 -2.73 -28.52 15.33
CA GLU A 273 -2.96 -29.33 14.14
C GLU A 273 -1.65 -29.95 13.70
N THR A 274 -1.65 -31.28 13.55
CA THR A 274 -0.51 -32.06 13.06
C THR A 274 -0.77 -32.52 11.63
N LEU A 275 0.12 -32.17 10.71
CA LEU A 275 0.06 -32.53 9.31
C LEU A 275 1.15 -33.56 8.99
N ASP A 276 0.77 -34.67 8.35
CA ASP A 276 1.71 -35.64 7.81
C ASP A 276 2.30 -35.11 6.50
N LEU A 277 3.62 -34.94 6.41
CA LEU A 277 4.31 -34.34 5.26
C LEU A 277 4.36 -35.28 4.04
N THR A 278 3.97 -36.54 4.18
CA THR A 278 3.71 -37.42 3.03
C THR A 278 2.38 -37.08 2.36
N GLU A 279 1.38 -36.62 3.14
CA GLU A 279 0.09 -36.17 2.63
C GLU A 279 0.08 -34.67 2.31
N TYR A 280 0.69 -33.83 3.14
CA TYR A 280 0.70 -32.37 3.01
C TYR A 280 2.03 -31.87 2.45
N ALA A 281 1.97 -31.01 1.45
CA ALA A 281 3.14 -30.33 0.90
C ALA A 281 3.18 -28.88 1.39
N PRO A 282 4.36 -28.33 1.76
CA PRO A 282 4.51 -26.89 1.88
C PRO A 282 4.23 -26.24 0.52
N VAL A 283 3.47 -25.15 0.51
CA VAL A 283 3.08 -24.45 -0.72
C VAL A 283 4.15 -23.47 -1.19
N LEU A 284 4.86 -22.83 -0.24
CA LEU A 284 5.85 -21.80 -0.52
C LEU A 284 7.25 -22.24 -0.11
N SER A 285 8.24 -21.89 -0.91
CA SER A 285 9.66 -21.93 -0.52
C SER A 285 10.22 -20.54 -0.25
N ALA A 286 11.37 -20.45 0.43
CA ALA A 286 12.00 -19.19 0.84
C ALA A 286 12.37 -18.25 -0.33
N HIS A 287 12.49 -18.78 -1.55
CA HIS A 287 12.98 -18.02 -2.72
C HIS A 287 11.91 -17.78 -3.79
N GLU A 288 10.67 -18.22 -3.56
CA GLU A 288 9.59 -18.01 -4.52
C GLU A 288 9.07 -16.56 -4.48
N TRP A 289 8.66 -16.09 -5.66
CA TRP A 289 7.95 -14.83 -5.76
C TRP A 289 6.54 -15.00 -5.24
N VAL A 290 6.18 -14.17 -4.26
CA VAL A 290 4.83 -14.09 -3.72
C VAL A 290 4.41 -12.64 -3.83
N PRO A 291 3.80 -12.24 -4.95
CA PRO A 291 3.42 -10.85 -5.13
C PRO A 291 2.41 -10.40 -4.08
N SER A 292 2.68 -9.26 -3.44
CA SER A 292 1.69 -8.58 -2.62
C SER A 292 0.71 -7.82 -3.48
N LEU A 293 -0.56 -8.12 -3.32
CA LEU A 293 -1.69 -7.39 -3.87
C LEU A 293 -1.85 -6.08 -3.10
N HIS A 294 -1.92 -4.96 -3.83
CA HIS A 294 -2.26 -3.63 -3.33
C HIS A 294 -3.52 -3.10 -4.02
N ILE A 295 -4.28 -2.28 -3.28
CA ILE A 295 -5.63 -1.86 -3.65
C ILE A 295 -5.62 -0.33 -3.85
N PRO A 296 -5.34 0.17 -5.08
CA PRO A 296 -5.37 1.61 -5.33
C PRO A 296 -6.77 2.18 -5.12
N GLY A 297 -6.86 3.48 -4.81
CA GLY A 297 -8.13 4.18 -4.61
C GLY A 297 -9.02 4.18 -5.87
N GLY A 298 -10.34 4.20 -5.67
CA GLY A 298 -11.34 4.23 -6.75
C GLY A 298 -11.70 2.85 -7.34
N GLY A 299 -12.45 2.83 -8.46
CA GLY A 299 -12.67 1.63 -9.30
C GLY A 299 -13.53 0.48 -8.75
N GLY A 300 -13.97 0.52 -7.49
CA GLY A 300 -14.73 -0.57 -6.86
C GLY A 300 -13.91 -1.86 -6.65
N MET A 301 -14.37 -2.81 -5.84
CA MET A 301 -13.65 -4.07 -5.61
C MET A 301 -14.65 -5.23 -5.61
N THR A 302 -15.47 -5.29 -6.65
CA THR A 302 -16.46 -6.37 -6.76
C THR A 302 -15.73 -7.71 -6.87
N PRO A 303 -16.33 -8.83 -6.43
CA PRO A 303 -15.73 -10.16 -6.57
C PRO A 303 -15.29 -10.48 -8.00
N GLU A 304 -16.02 -10.00 -9.00
CA GLU A 304 -15.73 -10.21 -10.42
C GLU A 304 -14.45 -9.48 -10.84
N LEU A 305 -14.33 -8.20 -10.51
CA LEU A 305 -13.12 -7.40 -10.80
C LEU A 305 -11.91 -7.93 -10.02
N ALA A 306 -12.13 -8.42 -8.81
CA ALA A 306 -11.08 -9.03 -8.00
C ALA A 306 -10.58 -10.34 -8.63
N LYS A 307 -11.50 -11.24 -9.01
CA LYS A 307 -11.17 -12.50 -9.71
C LYS A 307 -10.44 -12.24 -11.01
N GLU A 308 -10.97 -11.34 -11.85
CA GLU A 308 -10.35 -10.98 -13.13
C GLU A 308 -8.91 -10.48 -12.92
N SER A 309 -8.71 -9.58 -11.95
CA SER A 309 -7.38 -9.03 -11.65
C SER A 309 -6.40 -10.08 -11.17
N LEU A 310 -6.83 -11.01 -10.29
CA LEU A 310 -6.00 -12.13 -9.81
C LEU A 310 -5.62 -13.09 -10.94
N CYS A 311 -6.58 -13.51 -11.77
CA CYS A 311 -6.32 -14.40 -12.91
C CYS A 311 -5.36 -13.75 -13.92
N ARG A 312 -5.60 -12.47 -14.26
CA ARG A 312 -4.73 -11.72 -15.17
C ARG A 312 -3.32 -11.53 -14.60
N ALA A 313 -3.16 -11.40 -13.29
CA ALA A 313 -1.85 -11.32 -12.67
C ALA A 313 -1.05 -12.60 -12.89
N VAL A 314 -1.66 -13.77 -12.68
CA VAL A 314 -1.01 -15.06 -12.94
C VAL A 314 -0.55 -15.17 -14.40
N GLU A 315 -1.41 -14.80 -15.35
CA GLU A 315 -1.04 -14.77 -16.78
C GLU A 315 0.05 -13.74 -17.10
N PHE A 316 -0.01 -12.56 -16.48
CA PHE A 316 0.98 -11.49 -16.66
C PHE A 316 2.38 -11.94 -16.22
N PHE A 317 2.50 -12.49 -15.00
CA PHE A 317 3.79 -12.94 -14.49
C PHE A 317 4.34 -14.15 -15.26
N ARG A 318 3.47 -15.07 -15.70
CA ARG A 318 3.86 -16.16 -16.58
C ARG A 318 4.39 -15.65 -17.92
N ARG A 319 3.68 -14.71 -18.55
CA ARG A 319 3.97 -14.23 -19.90
C ARG A 319 5.22 -13.36 -19.96
N TYR A 320 5.36 -12.41 -19.05
CA TYR A 320 6.39 -11.36 -19.14
C TYR A 320 7.59 -11.59 -18.23
N PHE A 321 7.44 -12.40 -17.19
CA PHE A 321 8.50 -12.67 -16.22
C PHE A 321 8.89 -14.16 -16.16
N HIS A 322 8.18 -15.03 -16.89
CA HIS A 322 8.37 -16.48 -16.89
C HIS A 322 8.33 -17.06 -15.46
N LYS A 323 7.39 -16.56 -14.65
CA LYS A 323 7.17 -17.00 -13.27
C LYS A 323 5.82 -17.65 -13.12
N GLU A 324 5.83 -18.88 -12.62
CA GLU A 324 4.64 -19.50 -12.06
C GLU A 324 4.48 -19.03 -10.62
N LEU A 325 3.31 -18.50 -10.30
CA LEU A 325 2.97 -18.06 -8.95
C LEU A 325 2.19 -19.17 -8.25
N HIS A 326 2.55 -19.47 -7.01
CA HIS A 326 1.80 -20.40 -6.16
C HIS A 326 0.80 -19.69 -5.25
N ALA A 327 1.12 -18.46 -4.84
CA ALA A 327 0.25 -17.65 -4.01
C ALA A 327 0.36 -16.16 -4.36
N ILE A 328 -0.70 -15.44 -4.02
CA ILE A 328 -0.75 -13.98 -3.95
C ILE A 328 -1.15 -13.63 -2.53
N CYS A 329 -0.48 -12.65 -1.91
CA CYS A 329 -0.73 -12.24 -0.54
C CYS A 329 -1.16 -10.78 -0.46
N CYS A 330 -1.76 -10.37 0.65
CA CYS A 330 -2.03 -8.96 0.93
C CYS A 330 -2.08 -8.72 2.43
N GLU A 331 -1.47 -7.63 2.89
CA GLU A 331 -1.73 -7.06 4.21
C GLU A 331 -2.40 -5.70 4.03
N SER A 332 -3.50 -5.45 4.73
CA SER A 332 -4.23 -4.20 4.61
C SER A 332 -5.22 -3.97 5.75
N TRP A 333 -5.52 -2.71 6.03
CA TRP A 333 -6.65 -2.33 6.89
C TRP A 333 -7.99 -2.78 6.28
N ILE A 334 -8.04 -2.95 4.95
CA ILE A 334 -9.20 -3.50 4.23
C ILE A 334 -9.53 -4.92 4.67
N LEU A 335 -8.54 -5.66 5.20
CA LEU A 335 -8.70 -7.03 5.66
C LEU A 335 -9.02 -7.12 7.16
N ASN A 336 -9.42 -6.01 7.78
CA ASN A 336 -9.89 -6.03 9.17
C ASN A 336 -11.13 -6.95 9.28
N PRO A 337 -11.08 -8.04 10.08
CA PRO A 337 -12.20 -8.97 10.23
C PRO A 337 -13.49 -8.31 10.74
N ASP A 338 -13.40 -7.18 11.45
CA ASP A 338 -14.59 -6.43 11.90
C ASP A 338 -15.46 -5.95 10.73
N TRP A 339 -14.91 -5.78 9.51
CA TRP A 339 -15.70 -5.35 8.35
C TRP A 339 -16.77 -6.35 7.93
N MET A 340 -16.62 -7.64 8.25
CA MET A 340 -17.67 -8.62 7.98
C MET A 340 -18.94 -8.35 8.80
N ALA A 341 -18.79 -7.85 10.04
CA ALA A 341 -19.89 -7.47 10.90
C ALA A 341 -20.35 -6.02 10.67
N GLU A 342 -19.40 -5.10 10.45
CA GLU A 342 -19.67 -3.66 10.34
C GLU A 342 -20.12 -3.21 8.95
N LEU A 343 -19.74 -3.96 7.91
CA LEU A 343 -20.03 -3.67 6.51
C LEU A 343 -20.50 -4.96 5.78
N PRO A 344 -21.54 -5.65 6.30
CA PRO A 344 -22.01 -6.89 5.71
C PRO A 344 -22.47 -6.68 4.27
N GLY A 345 -22.13 -7.62 3.38
CA GLY A 345 -22.47 -7.55 1.95
C GLY A 345 -21.71 -6.48 1.15
N SER A 346 -20.81 -5.73 1.78
CA SER A 346 -19.91 -4.83 1.06
C SER A 346 -18.93 -5.61 0.18
N ASN A 347 -18.36 -4.93 -0.82
CA ASN A 347 -17.28 -5.48 -1.64
C ASN A 347 -16.07 -5.93 -0.79
N LEU A 348 -15.79 -5.27 0.34
CA LEU A 348 -14.71 -5.66 1.24
C LEU A 348 -15.01 -7.02 1.88
N ALA A 349 -16.21 -7.16 2.48
CA ALA A 349 -16.64 -8.39 3.13
C ALA A 349 -16.70 -9.56 2.14
N ARG A 350 -17.28 -9.36 0.95
CA ARG A 350 -17.36 -10.40 -0.10
C ARG A 350 -15.98 -10.84 -0.59
N PHE A 351 -15.02 -9.93 -0.69
CA PHE A 351 -13.66 -10.31 -1.06
C PHE A 351 -12.98 -11.13 0.04
N MET A 352 -13.14 -10.72 1.31
CA MET A 352 -12.64 -11.45 2.48
C MET A 352 -13.26 -12.85 2.61
N GLU A 353 -14.45 -13.07 2.05
CA GLU A 353 -15.11 -14.39 1.99
C GLU A 353 -14.42 -15.39 1.05
N GLU A 354 -13.65 -14.91 0.07
CA GLU A 354 -13.05 -15.71 -0.99
C GLU A 354 -11.56 -16.00 -0.80
N VAL A 355 -10.93 -15.41 0.22
CA VAL A 355 -9.49 -15.54 0.50
C VAL A 355 -9.25 -16.22 1.85
N TYR A 356 -8.03 -16.73 2.06
CA TYR A 356 -7.62 -17.26 3.35
C TYR A 356 -7.13 -16.09 4.22
N LEU A 357 -7.90 -15.70 5.24
CA LEU A 357 -7.51 -14.62 6.14
C LEU A 357 -6.44 -15.07 7.14
N THR A 358 -5.55 -14.15 7.51
CA THR A 358 -4.46 -14.37 8.46
C THR A 358 -4.35 -13.21 9.45
N PRO A 359 -3.93 -13.45 10.70
CA PRO A 359 -3.81 -12.40 11.68
C PRO A 359 -2.60 -11.52 11.39
N MET A 360 -2.73 -10.22 11.63
CA MET A 360 -1.63 -9.25 11.51
C MET A 360 -1.39 -8.55 12.84
N PRO A 361 -0.14 -8.10 13.11
CA PRO A 361 0.17 -7.34 14.32
C PRO A 361 -0.69 -6.08 14.44
N GLU A 362 -0.94 -5.65 15.68
CA GLU A 362 -1.69 -4.43 15.95
C GLU A 362 -0.96 -3.18 15.45
N VAL A 363 -1.62 -2.44 14.57
CA VAL A 363 -1.14 -1.16 14.01
C VAL A 363 -2.03 -0.04 14.51
N ASP A 364 -1.42 0.94 15.15
CA ASP A 364 -2.12 2.14 15.59
C ASP A 364 -2.72 2.84 14.37
N ARG A 365 -3.98 3.28 14.49
CA ARG A 365 -4.63 4.14 13.48
C ARG A 365 -4.73 3.50 12.08
N ALA A 366 -4.79 2.17 12.01
CA ALA A 366 -4.91 1.42 10.76
C ALA A 366 -6.03 1.97 9.85
N GLY A 367 -5.68 2.26 8.60
CA GLY A 367 -6.63 2.72 7.58
C GLY A 367 -7.02 4.20 7.61
N LEU A 368 -6.67 4.97 8.66
CA LEU A 368 -7.12 6.37 8.76
C LEU A 368 -6.65 7.23 7.58
N PHE A 369 -5.36 7.17 7.24
CA PHE A 369 -4.81 7.91 6.11
C PHE A 369 -5.56 7.64 4.81
N PHE A 370 -5.85 6.38 4.49
CA PHE A 370 -6.51 6.00 3.23
C PHE A 370 -7.98 6.42 3.16
N VAL A 371 -8.68 6.50 4.30
CA VAL A 371 -10.11 6.84 4.37
C VAL A 371 -10.33 8.35 4.51
N TYR A 372 -9.38 9.05 5.13
CA TYR A 372 -9.55 10.44 5.56
C TYR A 372 -8.46 11.40 5.05
N GLY A 373 -7.43 10.91 4.35
CA GLY A 373 -6.28 11.70 3.91
C GLY A 373 -5.33 12.12 5.05
N ARG A 374 -5.65 11.73 6.29
CA ARG A 374 -4.88 12.07 7.48
C ARG A 374 -4.93 10.96 8.51
N SER A 375 -3.86 10.85 9.29
CA SER A 375 -3.78 9.96 10.44
C SER A 375 -3.75 10.71 11.76
N GLU A 376 -3.69 12.04 11.81
CA GLU A 376 -3.52 12.80 13.07
C GLU A 376 -4.84 13.34 13.65
N GLY A 377 -4.77 13.91 14.86
CA GLY A 377 -5.91 14.55 15.54
C GLY A 377 -6.78 13.60 16.34
N LYS A 378 -7.88 14.10 16.93
CA LYS A 378 -8.78 13.28 17.77
C LYS A 378 -9.70 12.42 16.91
N LEU A 379 -9.78 11.12 17.19
CA LEU A 379 -10.64 10.19 16.44
C LEU A 379 -12.13 10.57 16.50
N SER A 380 -12.58 11.24 17.58
CA SER A 380 -13.94 11.80 17.71
C SER A 380 -14.28 12.86 16.66
N GLU A 381 -13.29 13.50 16.04
CA GLU A 381 -13.49 14.59 15.07
C GLU A 381 -13.52 14.12 13.61
N TYR A 382 -13.27 12.84 13.36
CA TYR A 382 -13.29 12.28 12.00
C TYR A 382 -14.73 12.24 11.45
N PRO A 383 -14.94 12.60 10.17
CA PRO A 383 -16.29 12.60 9.58
C PRO A 383 -16.89 11.19 9.52
N ALA A 384 -18.22 11.10 9.53
CA ALA A 384 -19.00 9.87 9.43
C ALA A 384 -20.07 9.95 8.32
N ASP A 385 -19.67 10.53 7.18
CA ASP A 385 -20.51 10.95 6.06
C ASP A 385 -20.80 9.84 5.02
N ASN A 386 -20.09 8.71 5.07
CA ASN A 386 -20.38 7.53 4.25
C ASN A 386 -20.42 6.24 5.11
N SER A 387 -20.86 5.12 4.51
CA SER A 387 -21.03 3.84 5.22
C SER A 387 -19.74 3.35 5.86
N LEU A 388 -18.61 3.43 5.14
CA LEU A 388 -17.29 3.05 5.63
C LEU A 388 -16.87 3.91 6.83
N ARG A 389 -17.00 5.23 6.73
CA ARG A 389 -16.65 6.15 7.80
C ARG A 389 -17.56 6.00 9.03
N ARG A 390 -18.83 5.64 8.84
CA ARG A 390 -19.74 5.24 9.93
C ARG A 390 -19.32 3.92 10.59
N ALA A 391 -18.77 2.97 9.83
CA ALA A 391 -18.21 1.74 10.40
C ALA A 391 -16.97 2.02 11.25
N PHE A 392 -16.04 2.86 10.77
CA PHE A 392 -14.92 3.35 11.57
C PHE A 392 -15.41 4.01 12.88
N ARG A 393 -16.40 4.91 12.80
CA ARG A 393 -17.02 5.55 13.97
C ARG A 393 -17.53 4.53 14.99
N ARG A 394 -18.27 3.51 14.56
CA ARG A 394 -18.78 2.46 15.48
C ARG A 394 -17.69 1.62 16.13
N ILE A 395 -16.59 1.32 15.42
CA ILE A 395 -15.43 0.64 16.02
C ILE A 395 -14.81 1.51 17.12
N ILE A 396 -14.56 2.78 16.79
CA ILE A 396 -13.93 3.76 17.69
C ILE A 396 -14.79 4.00 18.94
N ASP A 397 -16.09 4.25 18.77
CA ASP A 397 -17.01 4.55 19.87
C ASP A 397 -17.23 3.32 20.79
N ALA A 398 -17.09 2.11 20.25
CA ALA A 398 -17.12 0.86 21.01
C ALA A 398 -15.80 0.55 21.74
N GLY A 399 -14.78 1.41 21.63
CA GLY A 399 -13.46 1.19 22.23
C GLY A 399 -12.68 0.03 21.60
N ARG A 400 -13.09 -0.45 20.42
CA ARG A 400 -12.37 -1.49 19.67
C ARG A 400 -11.21 -0.87 18.89
N PRO A 401 -10.04 -1.54 18.81
CA PRO A 401 -8.92 -1.04 18.03
C PRO A 401 -9.21 -1.14 16.52
N LEU A 402 -8.66 -0.20 15.75
CA LEU A 402 -8.56 -0.33 14.29
C LEU A 402 -7.49 -1.36 13.97
N ARG A 403 -7.80 -2.32 13.08
CA ARG A 403 -6.92 -3.47 12.82
C ARG A 403 -6.44 -3.51 11.37
N MET A 404 -5.26 -4.09 11.19
CA MET A 404 -4.82 -4.67 9.94
C MET A 404 -5.30 -6.13 9.87
N GLY A 405 -5.43 -6.66 8.65
CA GLY A 405 -5.54 -8.08 8.42
C GLY A 405 -4.60 -8.50 7.29
N GLY A 406 -4.30 -9.80 7.26
CA GLY A 406 -3.54 -10.42 6.21
C GLY A 406 -4.42 -11.38 5.43
N MET A 407 -4.04 -11.70 4.21
CA MET A 407 -4.62 -12.79 3.46
C MET A 407 -3.62 -13.39 2.51
N PHE A 408 -3.92 -14.62 2.09
CA PHE A 408 -3.38 -15.18 0.86
C PHE A 408 -4.48 -15.88 0.06
N ILE A 409 -4.22 -16.05 -1.23
CA ILE A 409 -4.96 -16.94 -2.11
C ILE A 409 -3.97 -17.78 -2.92
N LEU A 410 -4.25 -19.06 -3.05
CA LEU A 410 -3.45 -19.97 -3.86
C LEU A 410 -3.93 -19.90 -5.31
N THR A 411 -3.00 -19.85 -6.25
CA THR A 411 -3.33 -19.74 -7.68
C THR A 411 -4.11 -20.96 -8.17
N ALA A 412 -3.85 -22.14 -7.59
CA ALA A 412 -4.60 -23.37 -7.82
C ALA A 412 -6.08 -23.32 -7.37
N ASP A 413 -6.49 -22.28 -6.64
CA ASP A 413 -7.85 -22.11 -6.14
C ASP A 413 -8.62 -21.01 -6.89
N LEU A 414 -7.99 -20.28 -7.81
CA LEU A 414 -8.61 -19.15 -8.51
C LEU A 414 -9.82 -19.55 -9.36
N ASP A 415 -9.83 -20.74 -9.96
CA ASP A 415 -10.99 -21.23 -10.71
C ASP A 415 -12.24 -21.35 -9.83
N ARG A 416 -12.02 -21.61 -8.53
CA ARG A 416 -13.06 -21.76 -7.49
C ARG A 416 -13.30 -20.46 -6.70
N PHE A 417 -12.73 -19.34 -7.13
CA PHE A 417 -13.07 -18.03 -6.58
C PHE A 417 -14.55 -17.74 -6.85
N GLY A 418 -15.28 -17.36 -5.80
CA GLY A 418 -16.73 -17.15 -5.78
C GLY A 418 -17.51 -18.28 -5.09
N THR A 419 -16.81 -19.29 -4.55
CA THR A 419 -17.45 -20.45 -3.89
C THR A 419 -17.08 -20.57 -2.41
N GLY A 420 -16.44 -19.56 -1.81
CA GLY A 420 -15.98 -19.61 -0.42
C GLY A 420 -15.02 -20.78 -0.15
N THR A 421 -14.07 -21.03 -1.08
CA THR A 421 -13.23 -22.25 -1.11
C THR A 421 -12.55 -22.57 0.23
N TYR A 422 -12.11 -21.55 0.97
CA TYR A 422 -11.42 -21.72 2.25
C TYR A 422 -12.36 -21.81 3.46
N ARG A 423 -13.65 -21.48 3.31
CA ARG A 423 -14.63 -21.46 4.41
C ARG A 423 -15.53 -22.69 4.45
N ASN A 424 -15.76 -23.32 3.30
CA ASN A 424 -16.76 -24.37 3.11
C ASN A 424 -16.23 -25.80 3.25
N ARG A 425 -15.27 -26.07 4.15
CA ARG A 425 -14.62 -27.39 4.24
C ARG A 425 -14.46 -27.92 5.64
#